data_AF-C9ZE50-F1
#
_entry.id   AF-C9ZE50-F1
#
_cell.length_a   1.000
_cell.length_b   1.000
_cell.length_c   1.000
_cell.angle_alpha   90.00
_cell.angle_beta   90.00
_cell.angle_gamma   90.00
#
_symmetry.space_group_name_H-M   'P 1'
#
loop_
_entity.id
_entity.type
_entity.pdbx_description
1 polymer ?
#
loop_
_entity_poly.entity_id
_entity_poly.type
_entity_poly.pdbx_seq_one_letter_code
_entity_poly.pdbx_strand_id
1 'polypeptide(L)'
;MTGPQPDTLTGRHGVAHRIPTARYREEHRATLDAWIITAERWHPAWSQYLLCALSLADIEGAPPAKKRTPDVTHELLVVVLNPDHGPYDARLVRPDYLQHLTPVNVAEQFTATDDQARRIARLCTREVVDGRLTPETGDAPAHIRAWWHVTIREALSNPRRA
;
A
#
# COMPACT_ATOMS: atom_id res chain seq x y z
N MET A 1 4.46 13.86 -20.71
CA MET A 1 3.05 13.59 -20.36
C MET A 1 2.86 12.09 -20.37
N THR A 2 2.79 11.45 -19.21
CA THR A 2 2.47 10.02 -19.08
C THR A 2 0.96 9.85 -19.19
N GLY A 3 0.49 8.95 -20.06
CA GLY A 3 -0.93 8.60 -20.19
C GLY A 3 -1.53 8.08 -18.87
N PRO A 4 -2.85 7.88 -18.81
CA PRO A 4 -3.50 7.38 -17.61
C PRO A 4 -2.88 6.04 -17.19
N GLN A 5 -2.41 5.96 -15.94
CA GLN A 5 -1.88 4.72 -15.39
C GLN A 5 -3.03 3.70 -15.24
N PRO A 6 -2.78 2.40 -15.50
CA PRO A 6 -3.82 1.40 -15.42
C PRO A 6 -4.26 1.18 -13.96
N ASP A 7 -5.57 1.13 -13.74
CA ASP A 7 -6.19 0.86 -12.43
C ASP A 7 -6.22 -0.63 -12.06
N THR A 8 -5.65 -1.48 -12.90
CA THR A 8 -5.52 -2.92 -12.65
C THR A 8 -4.12 -3.39 -13.03
N LEU A 9 -3.51 -4.16 -12.14
CA LEU A 9 -2.22 -4.81 -12.35
C LEU A 9 -2.41 -6.32 -12.21
N THR A 10 -2.06 -7.07 -13.24
CA THR A 10 -2.05 -8.55 -13.19
C THR A 10 -0.63 -9.03 -13.30
N GLY A 11 -0.27 -10.00 -12.46
CA GLY A 11 1.01 -10.69 -12.48
C GLY A 11 0.82 -12.17 -12.15
N ARG A 12 1.90 -12.94 -12.19
CA ARG A 12 1.88 -14.40 -11.96
C ARG A 12 1.45 -14.83 -10.55
N HIS A 13 1.47 -13.93 -9.57
CA HIS A 13 1.12 -14.19 -8.16
C HIS A 13 -0.18 -13.52 -7.72
N GLY A 14 -0.85 -12.76 -8.58
CA GLY A 14 -2.14 -12.18 -8.24
C GLY A 14 -2.61 -11.06 -9.16
N VAL A 15 -3.67 -10.40 -8.71
CA VAL A 15 -4.24 -9.22 -9.35
C VAL A 15 -4.36 -8.12 -8.30
N ALA A 16 -4.15 -6.87 -8.70
CA ALA A 16 -4.39 -5.73 -7.88
C ALA A 16 -5.29 -4.73 -8.58
N HIS A 17 -6.24 -4.18 -7.83
CA HIS A 17 -7.16 -3.14 -8.30
C HIS A 17 -6.93 -1.87 -7.49
N ARG A 18 -6.74 -0.76 -8.20
CA ARG A 18 -6.61 0.54 -7.58
C ARG A 18 -7.94 0.99 -7.01
N ILE A 19 -7.93 1.52 -5.80
CA ILE A 19 -9.14 2.06 -5.18
C ILE A 19 -9.34 3.50 -5.68
N PRO A 20 -10.53 3.88 -6.18
CA PRO A 20 -10.82 5.24 -6.61
C PRO A 20 -10.88 6.22 -5.42
N THR A 21 -9.72 6.71 -4.96
CA THR A 21 -9.57 7.57 -3.77
C THR A 21 -10.38 8.87 -3.82
N ALA A 22 -10.76 9.34 -5.01
CA ALA A 22 -11.57 10.54 -5.17
C ALA A 22 -12.91 10.48 -4.41
N ARG A 23 -13.48 9.29 -4.20
CA ARG A 23 -14.80 9.13 -3.56
C ARG A 23 -14.80 9.28 -2.04
N TYR A 24 -13.63 9.23 -1.40
CA TYR A 24 -13.50 9.21 0.05
C TYR A 24 -12.32 10.06 0.55
N ARG A 25 -11.77 10.92 -0.31
CA ARG A 25 -10.63 11.77 -0.01
C ARG A 25 -10.92 12.79 1.10
N GLU A 26 -12.17 13.25 1.23
CA GLU A 26 -12.56 14.19 2.28
C GLU A 26 -12.45 13.57 3.68
N GLU A 27 -12.74 12.28 3.80
CA GLU A 27 -12.69 11.54 5.06
C GLU A 27 -11.29 10.93 5.30
N HIS A 28 -10.58 10.58 4.22
CA HIS A 28 -9.23 10.01 4.27
C HIS A 28 -8.20 10.95 3.65
N ARG A 29 -8.12 12.17 4.19
CA ARG A 29 -7.28 13.28 3.67
C ARG A 29 -5.79 12.93 3.54
N ALA A 30 -5.29 11.99 4.34
CA ALA A 30 -3.91 11.52 4.25
C ALA A 30 -3.66 10.60 3.05
N THR A 31 -4.68 9.95 2.49
CA THR A 31 -4.50 8.88 1.49
C THR A 31 -4.16 9.44 0.12
N LEU A 32 -2.96 9.11 -0.38
CA LEU A 32 -2.47 9.49 -1.69
C LEU A 32 -2.82 8.46 -2.76
N ASP A 33 -2.69 7.18 -2.41
CA ASP A 33 -3.01 6.04 -3.27
C ASP A 33 -3.37 4.80 -2.46
N ALA A 34 -4.20 3.92 -3.01
CA ALA A 34 -4.54 2.66 -2.35
C ALA A 34 -4.88 1.55 -3.35
N TRP A 35 -4.55 0.32 -3.00
CA TRP A 35 -4.72 -0.87 -3.84
C TRP A 35 -5.24 -2.03 -3.01
N ILE A 36 -6.26 -2.72 -3.52
CA ILE A 36 -6.61 -4.06 -3.05
C ILE A 36 -5.82 -5.05 -3.91
N ILE A 37 -5.03 -5.89 -3.26
CA ILE A 37 -4.24 -6.94 -3.87
C ILE A 37 -4.86 -8.28 -3.52
N THR A 38 -5.32 -9.03 -4.52
CA THR A 38 -5.79 -10.41 -4.36
C THR A 38 -4.70 -11.38 -4.84
N ALA A 39 -4.11 -12.12 -3.92
CA ALA A 39 -2.98 -13.01 -4.16
C ALA A 39 -3.04 -14.25 -3.25
N GLU A 40 -3.69 -15.30 -3.76
CA GLU A 40 -4.00 -16.56 -3.05
C GLU A 40 -2.77 -17.41 -2.70
N ARG A 41 -1.60 -17.09 -3.25
CA ARG A 41 -0.37 -17.87 -3.07
C ARG A 41 0.44 -17.51 -1.83
N TRP A 42 0.10 -16.41 -1.15
CA TRP A 42 0.90 -15.89 -0.04
C TRP A 42 0.50 -16.45 1.33
N HIS A 43 -0.77 -16.84 1.51
CA HIS A 43 -1.24 -17.39 2.78
C HIS A 43 -2.43 -18.34 2.54
N PRO A 44 -2.54 -19.46 3.28
CA PRO A 44 -3.63 -20.42 3.09
C PRO A 44 -5.01 -19.94 3.59
N ALA A 45 -5.05 -18.98 4.54
CA ALA A 45 -6.30 -18.56 5.19
C ALA A 45 -6.87 -17.22 4.70
N TRP A 46 -6.09 -16.42 3.99
CA TRP A 46 -6.52 -15.13 3.44
C TRP A 46 -5.79 -14.84 2.15
N SER A 47 -6.41 -14.08 1.27
CA SER A 47 -5.86 -13.78 -0.07
C SER A 47 -5.86 -12.29 -0.40
N GLN A 48 -6.49 -11.44 0.43
CA GLN A 48 -6.61 -10.01 0.15
C GLN A 48 -5.76 -9.16 1.09
N TYR A 49 -5.01 -8.24 0.49
CA TYR A 49 -4.19 -7.27 1.18
C TYR A 49 -4.57 -5.86 0.72
N LEU A 50 -4.47 -4.91 1.63
CA LEU A 50 -4.55 -3.49 1.31
C LEU A 50 -3.15 -2.90 1.33
N LEU A 51 -2.74 -2.25 0.25
CA LEU A 51 -1.57 -1.38 0.20
C LEU A 51 -2.03 0.07 0.14
N CYS A 52 -1.58 0.91 1.07
CA CYS A 52 -1.90 2.34 1.12
C CYS A 52 -0.63 3.18 1.14
N ALA A 53 -0.61 4.24 0.33
CA ALA A 53 0.36 5.32 0.44
C ALA A 53 -0.29 6.55 1.07
N LEU A 54 0.33 7.06 2.12
CA LEU A 54 -0.18 8.13 2.97
C LEU A 54 0.81 9.30 2.99
N SER A 55 0.27 10.51 3.05
CA SER A 55 0.99 11.70 3.49
C SER A 55 1.01 11.75 5.02
N LEU A 56 2.14 12.15 5.59
CA LEU A 56 2.34 12.40 7.02
C LEU A 56 2.31 13.91 7.33
N ALA A 57 1.76 14.72 6.44
CA ALA A 57 1.49 16.13 6.69
C ALA A 57 0.44 16.28 7.80
N ASP A 58 0.50 17.40 8.53
CA ASP A 58 -0.53 17.70 9.52
C ASP A 58 -1.86 17.98 8.81
N ILE A 59 -2.93 17.40 9.37
CA ILE A 59 -4.29 17.53 8.85
C ILE A 59 -5.11 18.22 9.93
N GLU A 60 -5.70 19.36 9.58
CA GLU A 60 -6.58 20.11 10.48
C GLU A 60 -7.69 19.19 11.02
N GLY A 61 -7.85 19.17 12.35
CA GLY A 61 -8.81 18.32 13.06
C GLY A 61 -8.36 16.88 13.32
N ALA A 62 -7.19 16.46 12.83
CA ALA A 62 -6.63 15.13 13.10
C ALA A 62 -5.42 15.21 14.06
N PRO A 63 -5.17 14.15 14.86
CA PRO A 63 -3.92 14.04 15.62
C PRO A 63 -2.70 14.04 14.68
N PRO A 64 -1.53 14.56 15.12
CA PRO A 64 -0.30 14.47 14.35
C PRO A 64 0.05 13.04 13.98
N ALA A 65 0.57 12.84 12.77
CA ALA A 65 1.05 11.54 12.33
C ALA A 65 2.20 11.04 13.21
N LYS A 66 2.23 9.74 13.52
CA LYS A 66 3.31 9.12 14.29
C LYS A 66 4.54 8.94 13.40
N LYS A 67 5.51 9.84 13.49
CA LYS A 67 6.75 9.82 12.70
C LYS A 67 7.89 9.13 13.45
N ARG A 68 8.65 8.26 12.77
CA ARG A 68 9.87 7.62 13.30
C ARG A 68 11.01 8.63 13.47
N THR A 69 11.06 9.62 12.57
CA THR A 69 12.00 10.74 12.60
C THR A 69 11.28 12.01 12.11
N PRO A 70 11.74 13.22 12.49
CA PRO A 70 11.03 14.46 12.13
C PRO A 70 10.92 14.74 10.62
N ASP A 71 11.80 14.15 9.81
CA ASP A 71 11.99 14.41 8.39
C ASP A 71 11.18 13.51 7.45
N VAL A 72 10.57 12.43 7.95
CA VAL A 72 9.70 11.58 7.12
C VAL A 72 8.40 12.29 6.76
N THR A 73 7.99 12.16 5.51
CA THR A 73 6.82 12.86 4.95
C THR A 73 5.74 11.92 4.45
N HIS A 74 6.06 10.65 4.23
CA HIS A 74 5.17 9.66 3.64
C HIS A 74 5.27 8.33 4.38
N GLU A 75 4.19 7.55 4.33
CA GLU A 75 4.15 6.18 4.81
C GLU A 75 3.51 5.26 3.78
N LEU A 76 4.08 4.09 3.58
CA LEU A 76 3.47 2.99 2.86
C LEU A 76 3.10 1.89 3.86
N LEU A 77 1.82 1.54 3.88
CA LEU A 77 1.26 0.50 4.73
C LEU A 77 0.82 -0.70 3.89
N VAL A 78 1.04 -1.90 4.42
CA VAL A 78 0.42 -3.13 3.95
C VAL A 78 -0.25 -3.82 5.12
N VAL A 79 -1.52 -4.16 4.96
CA VAL A 79 -2.32 -4.92 5.94
C VAL A 79 -3.06 -6.05 5.26
N VAL A 80 -3.32 -7.13 5.99
CA VAL A 80 -4.26 -8.17 5.58
C VAL A 80 -5.67 -7.63 5.71
N LEU A 81 -6.48 -7.77 4.67
CA LEU A 81 -7.92 -7.50 4.74
C LEU A 81 -8.62 -8.69 5.39
N ASN A 82 -9.54 -8.42 6.32
CA ASN A 82 -10.16 -9.46 7.14
C ASN A 82 -11.06 -10.37 6.27
N PRO A 83 -10.74 -11.66 6.11
CA PRO A 83 -11.51 -12.56 5.25
C PRO A 83 -12.95 -12.77 5.73
N ASP A 84 -13.24 -12.60 7.03
CA ASP A 84 -14.60 -12.77 7.61
C ASP A 84 -15.58 -11.67 7.15
N HIS A 85 -15.06 -10.57 6.61
CA HIS A 85 -15.84 -9.43 6.14
C HIS A 85 -15.67 -9.18 4.63
N GLY A 86 -14.91 -10.05 3.95
CA GLY A 86 -14.63 -9.99 2.52
C GLY A 86 -15.47 -10.99 1.69
N PRO A 87 -15.16 -11.15 0.39
CA PRO A 87 -14.11 -10.46 -0.34
C PRO A 87 -14.44 -8.99 -0.61
N TYR A 88 -13.42 -8.16 -0.67
CA TYR A 88 -13.50 -6.72 -0.93
C TYR A 88 -13.33 -6.40 -2.42
N ASP A 89 -14.14 -5.48 -2.92
CA ASP A 89 -14.02 -4.92 -4.27
C ASP A 89 -13.57 -3.45 -4.18
N ALA A 90 -12.46 -3.12 -4.85
CA ALA A 90 -11.88 -1.77 -4.87
C ALA A 90 -12.88 -0.71 -5.36
N ARG A 91 -13.86 -1.08 -6.19
CA ARG A 91 -14.88 -0.17 -6.74
C ARG A 91 -16.00 0.14 -5.76
N LEU A 92 -16.17 -0.71 -4.73
CA LEU A 92 -17.24 -0.63 -3.73
C LEU A 92 -16.74 -0.09 -2.38
N VAL A 93 -15.46 0.28 -2.31
CA VAL A 93 -14.85 0.83 -1.10
C VAL A 93 -15.52 2.14 -0.72
N ARG A 94 -15.83 2.23 0.57
CA ARG A 94 -16.45 3.34 1.27
C ARG A 94 -15.81 3.47 2.66
N PRO A 95 -16.02 4.59 3.36
CA PRO A 95 -15.55 4.75 4.74
C PRO A 95 -15.95 3.54 5.61
N ASP A 96 -15.06 3.15 6.52
CA ASP A 96 -15.20 2.01 7.46
C ASP A 96 -15.41 0.61 6.83
N TYR A 97 -15.37 0.50 5.50
CA TYR A 97 -15.59 -0.76 4.80
C TYR A 97 -14.42 -1.74 4.93
N LEU A 98 -13.19 -1.23 4.86
CA LEU A 98 -11.98 -2.06 4.83
C LEU A 98 -11.58 -2.52 6.24
N GLN A 99 -12.22 -3.57 6.72
CA GLN A 99 -11.81 -4.27 7.93
C GLN A 99 -10.50 -5.01 7.65
N HIS A 100 -9.54 -4.89 8.56
CA HIS A 100 -8.21 -5.46 8.41
C HIS A 100 -7.78 -6.17 9.69
N LEU A 101 -6.89 -7.14 9.53
CA LEU A 101 -6.30 -7.85 10.66
C LEU A 101 -5.15 -7.05 11.25
N THR A 102 -4.86 -7.31 12.52
CA THR A 102 -3.66 -6.81 13.21
C THR A 102 -2.80 -8.00 13.62
N PRO A 103 -1.46 -7.84 13.69
CA PRO A 103 -0.69 -6.61 13.47
C PRO A 103 -0.57 -6.21 11.98
N VAL A 104 -0.19 -4.95 11.73
CA VAL A 104 0.17 -4.46 10.39
C VAL A 104 1.36 -5.25 9.84
N ASN A 105 1.27 -5.70 8.59
CA ASN A 105 2.33 -6.47 7.93
C ASN A 105 3.55 -5.58 7.68
N VAL A 106 3.35 -4.47 6.97
CA VAL A 106 4.41 -3.53 6.58
C VAL A 106 3.99 -2.11 6.92
N ALA A 107 4.91 -1.35 7.51
CA ALA A 107 4.77 0.08 7.70
C ALA A 107 6.14 0.74 7.46
N GLU A 108 6.31 1.37 6.31
CA GLU A 108 7.57 2.00 5.89
C GLU A 108 7.39 3.50 5.71
N GLN A 109 8.17 4.28 6.45
CA GLN A 109 8.17 5.74 6.38
C GLN A 109 9.37 6.23 5.59
N PHE A 110 9.15 7.21 4.72
CA PHE A 110 10.18 7.74 3.84
C PHE A 110 9.91 9.21 3.47
N THR A 111 10.92 9.84 2.88
CA THR A 111 10.85 11.22 2.40
C THR A 111 10.76 11.23 0.88
N ALA A 112 9.70 11.83 0.36
CA ALA A 112 9.39 11.88 -1.06
C ALA A 112 8.48 13.07 -1.38
N THR A 113 8.23 13.32 -2.66
CA THR A 113 7.04 14.05 -3.12
C THR A 113 5.85 13.11 -3.21
N ASP A 114 4.61 13.63 -3.15
CA ASP A 114 3.40 12.83 -3.34
C ASP A 114 3.43 12.00 -4.63
N ASP A 115 3.92 12.58 -5.73
CA ASP A 115 4.01 11.90 -7.01
C ASP A 115 5.02 10.74 -6.99
N GLN A 116 6.13 10.91 -6.28
CA GLN A 116 7.07 9.81 -6.02
C GLN A 116 6.41 8.73 -5.16
N ALA A 117 5.68 9.11 -4.11
CA ALA A 117 4.99 8.16 -3.24
C ALA A 117 3.94 7.33 -4.00
N ARG A 118 3.14 7.95 -4.89
CA ARG A 118 2.19 7.25 -5.76
C ARG A 118 2.89 6.27 -6.71
N ARG A 119 4.02 6.69 -7.31
CA ARG A 119 4.83 5.80 -8.17
C ARG A 119 5.41 4.62 -7.39
N ILE A 120 5.94 4.86 -6.19
CA ILE A 120 6.44 3.81 -5.30
C ILE A 120 5.33 2.83 -4.92
N ALA A 121 4.13 3.33 -4.56
CA ALA A 121 2.98 2.49 -4.24
C ALA A 121 2.65 1.54 -5.40
N ARG A 122 2.55 2.09 -6.62
CA ARG A 122 2.28 1.31 -7.83
C ARG A 122 3.39 0.30 -8.13
N LEU A 123 4.67 0.67 -7.98
CA LEU A 123 5.80 -0.24 -8.14
C LEU A 123 5.71 -1.38 -7.15
N CYS A 124 5.51 -1.09 -5.87
CA CYS A 124 5.41 -2.11 -4.83
C CYS A 124 4.23 -3.05 -5.10
N THR A 125 3.05 -2.53 -5.47
CA THR A 125 1.91 -3.35 -5.87
C THR A 125 2.25 -4.25 -7.07
N ARG A 126 2.95 -3.71 -8.08
CA ARG A 126 3.45 -4.49 -9.23
C ARG A 126 4.37 -5.63 -8.79
N GLU A 127 5.36 -5.33 -7.95
CA GLU A 127 6.31 -6.33 -7.46
C GLU A 127 5.62 -7.40 -6.60
N VAL A 128 4.54 -7.06 -5.88
CA VAL A 128 3.71 -8.04 -5.19
C VAL A 128 2.98 -8.98 -6.15
N VAL A 129 2.24 -8.45 -7.13
CA VAL A 129 1.51 -9.30 -8.08
C VAL A 129 2.44 -10.10 -9.00
N ASP A 130 3.67 -9.65 -9.19
CA ASP A 130 4.71 -10.39 -9.91
C ASP A 130 5.46 -11.40 -9.02
N GLY A 131 5.23 -11.41 -7.70
CA GLY A 131 5.87 -12.34 -6.76
C GLY A 131 7.34 -12.04 -6.48
N ARG A 132 7.72 -10.77 -6.46
CA ARG A 132 9.05 -10.27 -6.09
C ARG A 132 9.07 -9.57 -4.75
N LEU A 133 7.89 -9.24 -4.22
CA LEU A 133 7.71 -8.61 -2.92
C LEU A 133 6.57 -9.33 -2.20
N THR A 134 6.81 -9.86 -1.00
CA THR A 134 5.78 -10.58 -0.24
C THR A 134 4.97 -9.62 0.64
N PRO A 135 3.63 -9.61 0.54
CA PRO A 135 2.77 -8.81 1.41
C PRO A 135 2.50 -9.52 2.75
N GLU A 136 2.71 -10.84 2.82
CA GLU A 136 2.58 -11.64 4.03
C GLU A 136 3.87 -11.60 4.84
N THR A 137 3.76 -11.49 6.17
CA THR A 137 4.92 -11.44 7.07
C THR A 137 5.04 -12.61 8.03
N GLY A 138 4.01 -13.47 8.16
CA GLY A 138 3.94 -14.53 9.18
C GLY A 138 5.19 -15.42 9.28
N ASP A 139 5.78 -15.81 8.15
CA ASP A 139 6.90 -16.77 8.13
C ASP A 139 8.27 -16.15 8.46
N ALA A 140 8.49 -14.87 8.11
CA ALA A 140 9.79 -14.22 8.29
C ALA A 140 9.67 -12.68 8.42
N PRO A 141 9.04 -12.15 9.49
CA PRO A 141 8.64 -10.74 9.55
C PRO A 141 9.81 -9.75 9.36
N ALA A 142 10.96 -10.01 9.99
CA ALA A 142 12.12 -9.13 9.93
C ALA A 142 12.75 -9.08 8.53
N HIS A 143 12.90 -10.24 7.89
CA HIS A 143 13.48 -10.34 6.54
C HIS A 143 12.58 -9.66 5.50
N ILE A 144 11.27 -9.91 5.62
CA ILE A 144 10.28 -9.38 4.69
C ILE A 144 10.20 -7.86 4.78
N ARG A 145 10.13 -7.31 6.00
CA ARG A 145 10.14 -5.84 6.21
C ARG A 145 11.44 -5.21 5.73
N ALA A 146 12.59 -5.87 5.93
CA ALA A 146 13.86 -5.39 5.38
C ALA A 146 13.85 -5.35 3.85
N TRP A 147 13.22 -6.32 3.18
CA TRP A 147 13.07 -6.33 1.73
C TRP A 147 12.20 -5.17 1.22
N TRP A 148 11.09 -4.89 1.90
CA TRP A 148 10.25 -3.72 1.62
C TRP A 148 11.05 -2.42 1.74
N HIS A 149 11.81 -2.28 2.83
CA HIS A 149 12.68 -1.13 3.07
C HIS A 149 13.68 -0.91 1.93
N VAL A 150 14.40 -1.97 1.52
CA VAL A 150 15.37 -1.90 0.40
C VAL A 150 14.67 -1.54 -0.90
N THR A 151 13.55 -2.17 -1.22
CA THR A 151 12.78 -1.93 -2.46
C THR A 151 12.37 -0.46 -2.58
N ILE A 152 11.84 0.12 -1.49
CA ILE A 152 11.43 1.53 -1.46
C ILE A 152 12.65 2.45 -1.64
N ARG A 153 13.76 2.17 -0.97
CA ARG A 153 15.00 2.97 -1.10
C ARG A 153 15.61 2.91 -2.49
N GLU A 154 15.58 1.76 -3.14
CA GLU A 154 16.05 1.61 -4.51
C GLU A 154 15.16 2.38 -5.49
N ALA A 155 13.83 2.37 -5.28
CA ALA A 155 12.89 3.14 -6.09
C ALA A 155 13.09 4.66 -5.93
N LEU A 156 13.38 5.12 -4.71
CA LEU A 156 13.71 6.53 -4.43
C LEU A 156 15.01 6.96 -5.11
N SER A 157 16.02 6.09 -5.11
CA SER A 157 17.34 6.36 -5.70
C SER A 157 17.32 6.29 -7.24
N ASN A 158 16.35 5.58 -7.83
CA ASN A 158 16.23 5.38 -9.26
C ASN A 158 14.81 5.74 -9.76
N PRO A 159 14.49 7.03 -9.95
CA PRO A 159 13.13 7.47 -10.28
C PRO A 159 12.57 6.91 -11.59
N ARG A 160 13.42 6.40 -12.49
CA ARG A 160 12.99 5.75 -13.74
C ARG A 160 12.43 4.34 -13.54
N ARG A 161 12.63 3.75 -12.37
CA ARG A 161 12.13 2.42 -12.01
C ARG A 161 10.68 2.47 -11.52
N ALA A 162 10.25 3.63 -11.00
CA ALA A 162 8.97 3.86 -10.34
C ALA A 162 7.90 4.45 -11.28
#